data_AF-A0A2I1YJB0-F1
#
_entry.id   AF-A0A2I1YJB0-F1
#
_cell.length_a   1.000
_cell.length_b   1.000
_cell.length_c   1.000
_cell.angle_alpha   90.00
_cell.angle_beta   90.00
_cell.angle_gamma   90.00
#
_symmetry.space_group_name_H-M   'P 1'
#
loop_
_entity.id
_entity.type
_entity.pdbx_description
1 polymer ?
#
loop_
_entity_poly.entity_id
_entity_poly.type
_entity_poly.pdbx_seq_one_letter_code
_entity_poly.pdbx_strand_id
1 'polypeptide(L)'
;MEKYIYDNSNGLWYELYGDYYLPCLVIPEEEVHPIGIWDRKHQQYLREYRPMLYNDLVLSGMLYSYLTDIDTQARNKLDLLVTQLAWGKAMNNIRNRAEEIINAELIFA
;
A
#
# COMPACT_ATOMS: atom_id res chain seq x y z
N MET A 1 -14.77 -25.87 32.62
CA MET A 1 -14.30 -25.67 31.24
C MET A 1 -12.90 -25.12 31.30
N GLU A 2 -12.03 -25.47 30.35
CA GLU A 2 -10.68 -24.93 30.29
C GLU A 2 -10.71 -23.46 29.86
N LYS A 3 -9.80 -22.64 30.40
CA LYS A 3 -9.74 -21.22 30.05
C LYS A 3 -9.34 -21.02 28.59
N TYR A 4 -8.44 -21.86 28.09
CA TYR A 4 -7.96 -21.82 26.71
C TYR A 4 -8.01 -23.22 26.09
N ILE A 5 -8.42 -23.30 24.84
CA ILE A 5 -8.35 -24.52 24.03
C ILE A 5 -7.64 -24.25 22.71
N TYR A 6 -6.95 -25.26 22.17
CA TYR A 6 -6.31 -25.20 20.86
C TYR A 6 -6.99 -26.17 19.89
N ASP A 7 -7.35 -25.67 18.71
CA ASP A 7 -7.97 -26.48 17.66
C ASP A 7 -6.95 -26.82 16.57
N ASN A 8 -6.55 -28.10 16.49
CA ASN A 8 -5.60 -28.59 15.50
C ASN A 8 -6.13 -28.50 14.05
N SER A 9 -7.45 -28.36 13.84
CA SER A 9 -8.03 -28.33 12.50
C SER A 9 -7.88 -26.99 11.78
N ASN A 10 -7.87 -25.89 12.53
CA ASN A 10 -7.70 -24.52 12.01
C ASN A 10 -6.45 -23.80 12.55
N GLY A 11 -5.76 -24.39 13.53
CA GLY A 11 -4.53 -23.84 14.11
C GLY A 11 -4.74 -22.65 15.05
N LEU A 12 -5.95 -22.44 15.57
CA LEU A 12 -6.29 -21.30 16.41
C LEU A 12 -6.39 -21.68 17.89
N TRP A 13 -6.00 -20.72 18.73
CA TRP A 13 -6.32 -20.71 20.16
C TRP A 13 -7.69 -20.07 20.38
N TYR A 14 -8.42 -20.54 21.39
CA TYR A 14 -9.66 -19.93 21.82
C TYR A 14 -9.63 -19.65 23.32
N GLU A 15 -10.22 -18.53 23.73
CA GLU A 15 -10.43 -18.15 25.14
C GLU A 15 -11.91 -18.27 25.51
N LEU A 16 -12.19 -18.80 26.69
CA LEU A 16 -13.55 -18.91 27.22
C LEU A 16 -14.05 -17.55 27.73
N TYR A 17 -15.11 -17.04 27.09
CA TYR A 17 -15.87 -15.86 27.53
C TYR A 17 -17.33 -16.24 27.78
N GLY A 18 -17.71 -16.31 29.06
CA GLY A 18 -19.03 -16.79 29.47
C GLY A 18 -19.21 -18.26 29.08
N ASP A 19 -20.17 -18.53 28.20
CA ASP A 19 -20.50 -19.87 27.72
C ASP A 19 -19.93 -20.17 26.32
N TYR A 20 -19.11 -19.27 25.76
CA TYR A 20 -18.59 -19.37 24.39
C TYR A 20 -17.07 -19.30 24.35
N TYR A 21 -16.47 -20.06 23.43
CA TYR A 21 -15.06 -19.96 23.07
C TYR A 21 -14.89 -18.97 21.92
N LEU A 22 -14.13 -17.90 22.15
CA LEU A 22 -13.79 -16.89 21.14
C LEU A 22 -12.36 -17.12 20.64
N PRO A 23 -12.11 -17.06 19.32
CA PRO A 23 -10.77 -17.25 18.78
C PRO A 23 -9.85 -16.08 19.18
N CYS A 24 -8.65 -16.42 19.62
CA CYS A 24 -7.57 -15.49 19.90
C CYS A 24 -6.95 -15.01 18.58
N LEU A 25 -7.61 -14.07 17.91
CA LEU A 25 -7.12 -13.48 16.67
C LEU A 25 -6.01 -12.47 16.98
N VAL A 26 -4.85 -12.66 16.35
CA VAL A 26 -3.75 -11.70 16.38
C VAL A 26 -3.73 -10.99 15.03
N ILE A 27 -3.87 -9.66 15.06
CA ILE A 27 -3.60 -8.85 13.87
C ILE A 27 -2.08 -8.85 13.71
N PRO A 28 -1.52 -9.34 12.58
CA PRO A 28 -0.08 -9.25 12.35
C PRO A 28 0.34 -7.79 12.44
N GLU A 29 1.49 -7.53 13.07
CA GLU A 29 2.08 -6.18 13.05
C GLU A 29 2.41 -5.83 11.59
N GLU A 30 1.63 -4.93 11.00
CA GLU A 30 1.97 -4.30 9.73
C GLU A 30 3.01 -3.21 10.00
N GLU A 31 4.02 -3.10 9.12
CA GLU A 31 4.94 -1.97 9.16
C GLU A 31 4.14 -0.67 9.00
N VAL A 32 4.25 0.23 9.99
CA VAL A 32 3.63 1.56 9.93
C VAL A 32 4.29 2.33 8.78
N HIS A 33 3.66 2.29 7.60
CA HIS A 33 4.19 2.96 6.43
C HIS A 33 3.68 4.40 6.33
N PRO A 34 4.56 5.42 6.29
CA PRO A 34 4.14 6.80 6.12
C PRO A 34 3.59 7.00 4.70
N ILE A 35 2.28 7.26 4.60
CA ILE A 35 1.58 7.48 3.34
C ILE A 35 2.17 8.67 2.58
N GLY A 36 2.76 8.41 1.42
CA GLY A 36 3.32 9.38 0.49
C GLY A 36 2.28 10.09 -0.37
N ILE A 37 2.75 11.06 -1.17
CA ILE A 37 1.88 11.82 -2.10
C ILE A 37 1.42 10.91 -3.25
N TRP A 38 2.30 10.04 -3.74
CA TRP A 38 2.00 9.17 -4.86
C TRP A 38 1.10 8.02 -4.45
N ASP A 39 1.27 7.50 -3.23
CA ASP A 39 0.36 6.52 -2.61
C ASP A 39 -1.10 6.98 -2.67
N ARG A 40 -1.39 8.17 -2.13
CA ARG A 40 -2.77 8.69 -2.05
C ARG A 40 -3.36 8.88 -3.44
N LYS A 41 -2.55 9.39 -4.36
CA LYS A 41 -2.96 9.67 -5.73
C LYS A 41 -3.29 8.39 -6.49
N HIS A 42 -2.43 7.37 -6.36
CA HIS A 42 -2.65 6.08 -6.99
C HIS A 42 -3.82 5.32 -6.34
N GLN A 43 -3.94 5.37 -5.01
CA GLN A 43 -5.07 4.79 -4.29
C GLN A 43 -6.41 5.39 -4.77
N GLN A 44 -6.48 6.71 -4.93
CA GLN A 44 -7.67 7.38 -5.46
C GLN A 44 -7.97 6.92 -6.89
N TYR A 45 -6.96 6.85 -7.75
CA TYR A 45 -7.10 6.34 -9.11
C TYR A 45 -7.63 4.91 -9.14
N LEU A 46 -7.07 4.01 -8.32
CA LEU A 46 -7.55 2.63 -8.23
C LEU A 46 -9.01 2.56 -7.82
N ARG A 47 -9.41 3.36 -6.83
CA ARG A 47 -10.78 3.39 -6.33
C ARG A 47 -11.78 3.90 -7.38
N GLU A 48 -11.39 4.90 -8.17
CA GLU A 48 -12.28 5.55 -9.13
C GLU A 48 -12.32 4.84 -10.50
N TYR A 49 -11.16 4.35 -10.98
CA TYR A 49 -10.99 3.87 -12.35
C TYR A 49 -10.64 2.37 -12.44
N ARG A 50 -10.19 1.72 -11.35
CA ARG A 50 -9.82 0.29 -11.31
C ARG A 50 -10.39 -0.43 -10.07
N PRO A 51 -11.71 -0.36 -9.83
CA PRO A 51 -12.31 -0.87 -8.59
C PRO A 51 -12.11 -2.37 -8.37
N MET A 52 -12.01 -3.16 -9.44
CA MET A 52 -11.74 -4.61 -9.33
C MET A 52 -10.37 -4.88 -8.70
N LEU A 53 -9.32 -4.22 -9.19
CA LEU A 53 -7.97 -4.34 -8.65
C LEU A 53 -7.90 -3.77 -7.23
N TYR A 54 -8.54 -2.63 -6.99
CA TYR A 54 -8.61 -2.05 -5.65
C TYR A 54 -9.22 -3.02 -4.63
N ASN A 55 -10.36 -3.62 -4.96
CA ASN A 55 -11.04 -4.55 -4.07
C ASN A 55 -10.23 -5.83 -3.85
N ASP A 56 -9.59 -6.36 -4.89
CA ASP A 56 -8.69 -7.52 -4.77
C ASP A 56 -7.52 -7.25 -3.82
N LEU A 57 -6.86 -6.09 -3.95
CA LEU A 57 -5.77 -5.67 -3.06
C LEU A 57 -6.22 -5.45 -1.61
N VAL A 58 -7.41 -4.90 -1.41
CA VAL A 58 -7.99 -4.72 -0.05
C VAL A 58 -8.30 -6.07 0.59
N LEU A 59 -8.95 -6.97 -0.15
CA LEU A 59 -9.37 -8.28 0.36
C LEU A 59 -8.19 -9.22 0.61
N SER A 60 -7.12 -9.08 -0.17
CA SER A 60 -5.86 -9.82 0.04
C SER A 60 -4.96 -9.22 1.13
N GLY A 61 -5.27 -8.03 1.65
CA GLY A 61 -4.41 -7.31 2.61
C GLY A 61 -3.13 -6.73 1.99
N MET A 62 -3.00 -6.75 0.66
CA MET A 62 -1.78 -6.34 -0.06
C MET A 62 -1.79 -4.88 -0.52
N LEU A 63 -2.85 -4.12 -0.21
CA LEU A 63 -2.99 -2.74 -0.70
C LEU A 63 -1.82 -1.84 -0.26
N TYR A 64 -1.43 -1.88 1.02
CA TYR A 64 -0.40 -0.96 1.53
C TYR A 64 1.00 -1.30 1.03
N SER A 65 1.35 -2.59 0.92
CA SER A 65 2.61 -3.01 0.32
C SER A 65 2.68 -2.60 -1.16
N TYR A 66 1.58 -2.80 -1.89
CA TYR A 66 1.50 -2.41 -3.31
C TYR A 66 1.67 -0.90 -3.51
N LEU A 67 0.99 -0.07 -2.70
CA LEU A 67 1.13 1.39 -2.78
C LEU A 67 2.55 1.82 -2.44
N THR A 68 3.13 1.27 -1.36
CA THR A 68 4.52 1.53 -0.95
C THR A 68 5.52 1.28 -2.08
N ASP A 69 5.35 0.18 -2.82
CA ASP A 69 6.19 -0.13 -3.98
C ASP A 69 6.05 0.92 -5.08
N ILE A 70 4.82 1.39 -5.34
CA ILE A 70 4.53 2.45 -6.31
C ILE A 70 5.17 3.78 -5.88
N ASP A 71 5.03 4.18 -4.61
CA ASP A 71 5.58 5.45 -4.13
C ASP A 71 7.12 5.41 -4.08
N THR A 72 7.71 4.25 -3.75
CA THR A 72 9.16 4.03 -3.86
C THR A 72 9.65 4.17 -5.31
N GLN A 73 8.94 3.55 -6.26
CA GLN A 73 9.24 3.68 -7.69
C GLN A 73 9.10 5.13 -8.16
N ALA A 74 8.08 5.84 -7.71
CA ALA A 74 7.84 7.24 -8.06
C ALA A 74 8.96 8.15 -7.54
N ARG A 75 9.40 7.97 -6.28
CA ARG A 75 10.51 8.73 -5.69
C ARG A 75 11.82 8.51 -6.43
N ASN A 76 12.18 7.25 -6.68
CA ASN A 76 13.40 6.91 -7.40
C ASN A 76 13.42 7.51 -8.82
N LYS A 77 12.27 7.48 -9.50
CA LYS A 77 12.12 8.04 -10.83
C LYS A 77 12.18 9.57 -10.83
N LEU A 78 11.62 10.21 -9.81
CA LEU A 78 11.69 11.67 -9.64
C LEU A 78 13.14 12.13 -9.52
N ASP A 79 13.92 11.49 -8.65
CA ASP A 79 15.34 11.84 -8.44
C ASP A 79 16.16 11.68 -9.74
N LEU A 80 15.91 10.60 -10.49
CA LEU A 80 16.55 10.37 -11.78
C LEU A 80 16.18 11.46 -12.80
N LEU A 81 14.88 11.74 -12.96
CA LEU A 81 14.39 12.72 -13.93
C LEU A 81 14.85 14.14 -13.60
N VAL A 82 14.84 14.53 -12.32
CA VAL A 82 15.34 15.84 -11.87
C VAL A 82 16.82 15.98 -12.21
N THR A 83 17.62 14.94 -11.97
CA THR A 83 19.06 14.94 -12.30
C THR A 83 19.30 15.09 -13.80
N GLN A 84 18.57 14.33 -14.62
CA GLN A 84 18.70 14.37 -16.08
C GLN A 84 18.27 15.72 -16.67
N LEU A 85 17.13 16.24 -16.22
CA LEU A 85 16.56 17.50 -16.71
C LEU A 85 17.36 18.73 -16.23
N ALA A 86 17.95 18.67 -15.03
CA ALA A 86 18.85 19.71 -14.54
C ALA A 86 20.13 19.82 -15.39
N TRP A 87 20.63 18.70 -15.90
CA TRP A 87 21.77 18.66 -16.83
C TRP A 87 21.44 19.24 -18.21
N GLY A 88 20.17 19.15 -18.66
CA GLY A 88 19.72 19.50 -20.00
C GLY A 88 19.50 20.99 -20.32
N LYS A 89 19.78 21.91 -19.37
CA LYS A 89 19.44 23.35 -19.31
C LYS A 89 18.18 23.63 -18.49
N ALA A 90 18.35 24.57 -17.55
CA ALA A 90 17.35 25.04 -16.60
C ALA A 90 16.06 25.50 -17.27
N MET A 91 15.03 24.65 -17.21
CA MET A 91 13.66 25.08 -17.34
C MET A 91 13.16 25.43 -15.93
N ASN A 92 12.47 26.55 -15.74
CA ASN A 92 11.86 26.97 -14.46
C ASN A 92 10.80 25.98 -13.91
N ASN A 93 10.71 24.77 -14.49
CA ASN A 93 9.68 23.79 -14.23
C ASN A 93 10.15 22.31 -14.33
N ILE A 94 11.43 22.02 -14.06
CA ILE A 94 11.98 20.65 -14.13
C ILE A 94 11.16 19.68 -13.28
N ARG A 95 10.80 20.09 -12.06
CA ARG A 95 10.04 19.26 -11.13
C ARG A 95 8.65 18.92 -11.67
N ASN A 96 7.85 19.90 -12.12
CA ASN A 96 6.50 19.57 -12.59
C ASN A 96 6.57 18.71 -13.86
N ARG A 97 7.58 18.90 -14.73
CA ARG A 97 7.76 18.02 -15.89
C ARG A 97 8.10 16.59 -15.51
N ALA A 98 8.94 16.39 -14.50
CA ALA A 98 9.23 15.07 -13.96
C ALA A 98 7.97 14.43 -13.33
N GLU A 99 7.19 15.21 -12.58
CA GLU A 99 5.93 14.76 -11.99
C GLU A 99 4.88 14.38 -13.04
N GLU A 100 4.77 15.11 -14.16
CA GLU A 100 3.89 14.74 -15.29
C GLU A 100 4.23 13.37 -15.87
N ILE A 101 5.52 13.09 -16.08
CA ILE A 101 6.00 11.80 -16.59
C ILE A 101 5.65 10.68 -15.62
N ILE A 102 5.91 10.87 -14.32
CA ILE A 102 5.59 9.89 -13.29
C ILE A 102 4.08 9.62 -13.23
N ASN A 103 3.26 10.68 -13.31
CA ASN A 103 1.81 10.54 -13.31
C ASN A 103 1.31 9.68 -14.47
N ALA A 104 1.81 9.94 -15.67
CA ALA A 104 1.38 9.22 -16.87
C ALA A 104 1.86 7.76 -16.89
N GLU A 105 3.09 7.50 -16.42
CA GLU A 105 3.72 6.18 -16.59
C GLU A 105 3.53 5.24 -15.40
N LEU A 106 3.21 5.77 -14.22
CA LEU A 106 3.16 4.97 -12.99
C LEU A 106 1.84 5.15 -12.22
N ILE A 107 1.36 6.38 -12.07
CA ILE A 107 0.22 6.67 -11.17
C ILE A 107 -1.13 6.44 -11.84
N PHE A 108 -1.25 6.68 -13.13
CA PHE A 108 -2.51 6.59 -13.87
C PHE A 108 -2.45 5.56 -15.01
N ALA A 109 -1.54 4.60 -14.92
CA ALA A 109 -1.38 3.52 -15.90
C ALA A 109 -2.52 2.48 -15.85
#